data_AF-A0AAV0LX21-F1
#
_entry.id   AF-A0AAV0LX21-F1
#
_cell.length_a   1.000
_cell.length_b   1.000
_cell.length_c   1.000
_cell.angle_alpha   90.00
_cell.angle_beta   90.00
_cell.angle_gamma   90.00
#
_symmetry.space_group_name_H-M   'P 1'
#
loop_
_entity.id
_entity.type
_entity.pdbx_description
1 polymer ?
#
loop_
_entity_poly.entity_id
_entity_poly.type
_entity_poly.pdbx_seq_one_letter_code
_entity_poly.pdbx_strand_id
1 'polypeptide(L)'
;MVAAANEDTLWDGGNACGKSYRVKCLSEGGGAAVQCREGETVTVKIVDICASRCRNTIDLSREAFATIAVLDEGKILGEQKISVSIEE
;
A
#
# COMPACT_ATOMS: atom_id res chain seq x y z
N MET A 1 0.13 9.92 6.74
CA MET A 1 -0.32 9.50 5.40
C MET A 1 -1.57 8.65 5.54
N VAL A 2 -2.37 8.53 4.47
CA VAL A 2 -3.64 7.79 4.51
C VAL A 2 -3.63 6.63 3.50
N ALA A 3 -4.49 5.65 3.75
CA ALA A 3 -4.69 4.51 2.87
C ALA A 3 -6.15 4.05 2.90
N ALA A 4 -6.55 3.34 1.85
CA ALA A 4 -7.83 2.63 1.81
C ALA A 4 -7.61 1.15 2.08
N ALA A 5 -8.41 0.56 2.95
CA ALA A 5 -8.36 -0.86 3.26
C ALA A 5 -9.28 -1.64 2.32
N ASN A 6 -8.85 -2.81 1.88
CA ASN A 6 -9.73 -3.73 1.17
C ASN A 6 -10.81 -4.27 2.11
N GLU A 7 -12.06 -4.28 1.63
CA GLU A 7 -13.23 -4.84 2.30
C GLU A 7 -12.98 -6.24 2.87
N ASP A 8 -12.43 -7.13 2.05
CA ASP A 8 -12.40 -8.57 2.30
C ASP A 8 -11.27 -8.97 3.26
N THR A 9 -10.19 -8.17 3.31
CA THR A 9 -8.96 -8.55 4.04
C THR A 9 -8.65 -7.66 5.24
N LEU A 10 -8.73 -6.33 5.09
CA LEU A 10 -8.18 -5.39 6.09
C LEU A 10 -9.27 -4.53 6.73
N TRP A 11 -10.35 -4.21 6.02
CA TRP A 11 -11.40 -3.31 6.53
C TRP A 11 -12.12 -3.85 7.77
N ASP A 12 -12.35 -5.16 7.83
CA ASP A 12 -12.94 -5.87 8.98
C ASP A 12 -14.22 -5.19 9.50
N GLY A 13 -15.16 -4.93 8.58
CA GLY A 13 -16.43 -4.27 8.89
C GLY A 13 -16.31 -2.82 9.41
N GLY A 14 -15.15 -2.18 9.25
CA GLY A 14 -14.87 -0.82 9.72
C GLY A 14 -13.95 -0.76 10.94
N ASN A 15 -13.51 -1.89 11.48
CA ASN A 15 -12.59 -1.95 12.61
C ASN A 15 -11.20 -1.38 12.27
N ALA A 16 -10.77 -1.46 11.01
CA ALA A 16 -9.54 -0.80 10.57
C ALA A 16 -9.69 0.71 10.42
N CYS A 17 -10.90 1.25 10.27
CA CYS A 17 -11.12 2.68 10.10
C CYS A 17 -10.59 3.45 11.32
N GLY A 18 -9.65 4.35 11.09
CA GLY A 18 -8.98 5.12 12.13
C GLY A 18 -7.73 4.48 12.71
N LYS A 19 -7.45 3.21 12.43
CA LYS A 19 -6.22 2.53 12.85
C LYS A 19 -5.05 2.96 11.97
N SER A 20 -3.87 3.02 12.59
CA SER A 20 -2.61 3.30 11.90
C SER A 20 -1.83 2.00 11.79
N TYR A 21 -1.42 1.66 10.58
CA TYR A 21 -0.64 0.46 10.31
C TYR A 21 0.74 0.85 9.79
N ARG A 22 1.75 0.08 10.18
CA ARG A 22 3.09 0.21 9.62
C ARG A 22 3.19 -0.70 8.41
N VAL A 23 3.51 -0.11 7.28
CA VAL A 23 3.57 -0.79 6.00
C VAL A 23 5.00 -0.80 5.53
N LYS A 24 5.50 -2.00 5.22
CA LYS A 24 6.83 -2.22 4.66
C LYS A 24 6.71 -2.75 3.25
N CYS A 25 7.46 -2.17 2.32
CA CYS A 25 7.55 -2.69 0.97
C CYS A 25 8.36 -3.99 0.99
N LEU A 26 7.78 -5.05 0.43
CA LEU A 26 8.45 -6.33 0.22
C LEU A 26 8.85 -6.42 -1.24
N SER A 27 10.15 -6.63 -1.48
CA SER A 27 10.73 -6.75 -2.82
C SER A 27 10.19 -7.96 -3.62
N GLU A 28 9.41 -8.84 -2.98
CA GLU A 28 8.80 -10.02 -3.62
C GLU A 28 7.66 -9.71 -4.61
N GLY A 29 7.18 -8.46 -4.70
CA GLY A 29 6.00 -8.13 -5.52
C GLY A 29 6.25 -7.44 -6.88
N GLY A 30 7.47 -7.05 -7.20
CA GLY A 30 7.71 -6.03 -8.23
C GLY A 30 8.28 -6.57 -9.53
N GLY A 31 7.44 -6.79 -10.55
CA GLY A 31 7.93 -7.02 -11.90
C GLY A 31 8.71 -5.81 -12.44
N ALA A 32 10.04 -5.90 -12.44
CA ALA A 32 11.05 -5.04 -13.08
C ALA A 32 10.95 -3.49 -13.00
N ALA A 33 9.86 -2.89 -12.51
CA ALA A 33 9.59 -1.46 -12.62
C ALA A 33 9.23 -0.76 -11.29
N VAL A 34 9.05 -1.52 -10.22
CA VAL A 34 8.95 -0.96 -8.86
C VAL A 34 10.12 -1.48 -8.05
N GLN A 35 10.89 -0.57 -7.46
CA GLN A 35 11.93 -0.91 -6.50
C GLN A 35 11.48 -0.49 -5.11
N CYS A 36 11.39 -1.45 -4.19
CA CYS A 36 11.20 -1.17 -2.77
C CYS A 36 12.45 -0.49 -2.21
N ARG A 37 12.26 0.52 -1.38
CA ARG A 37 13.35 1.12 -0.60
C ARG A 37 13.64 0.20 0.58
N GLU A 38 14.80 -0.45 0.56
CA GLU A 38 15.18 -1.40 1.62
C GLU A 38 15.22 -0.70 2.99
N GLY A 39 14.55 -1.32 3.97
CA GLY A 39 14.49 -0.81 5.33
C GLY A 39 13.50 0.33 5.56
N GLU A 40 12.88 0.90 4.53
CA GLU A 40 11.87 1.94 4.70
C GLU A 40 10.51 1.35 5.06
N THR A 41 9.85 2.03 5.98
CA THR A 41 8.50 1.71 6.43
C THR A 41 7.70 2.99 6.51
N VAL A 42 6.41 2.91 6.19
CA VAL A 42 5.50 4.03 6.26
C VAL A 42 4.33 3.73 7.17
N THR A 43 4.01 4.67 8.04
CA THR A 43 2.79 4.57 8.85
C THR A 43 1.65 5.22 8.09
N VAL A 44 0.63 4.43 7.74
CA VAL A 44 -0.59 4.91 7.10
C VAL A 44 -1.79 4.71 8.00
N LYS A 45 -2.70 5.68 7.99
CA LYS A 45 -3.98 5.58 8.67
C LYS A 45 -5.05 5.14 7.67
N ILE A 46 -5.79 4.10 8.00
CA ILE A 46 -6.94 3.71 7.20
C ILE A 46 -8.05 4.73 7.46
N VAL A 47 -8.49 5.41 6.41
CA VAL A 47 -9.58 6.40 6.48
C VAL A 47 -10.71 6.10 5.52
N ASP A 48 -10.51 5.12 4.64
CA ASP A 48 -11.45 4.77 3.58
C ASP A 48 -11.49 3.25 3.34
N ILE A 49 -12.59 2.79 2.77
CA ILE A 49 -12.80 1.41 2.35
C ILE A 49 -12.75 1.34 0.84
N CYS A 50 -12.00 0.38 0.32
CA CYS A 50 -12.02 0.06 -1.09
C CYS A 50 -12.82 -1.22 -1.36
N ALA A 51 -14.15 -1.09 -1.42
CA ALA A 51 -15.09 -2.21 -1.49
C ALA A 51 -15.15 -2.95 -2.84
N SER A 52 -14.84 -2.31 -3.98
CA SER A 52 -15.06 -2.96 -5.29
C SER A 52 -14.02 -2.66 -6.37
N ARG A 53 -12.98 -1.88 -6.04
CA ARG A 53 -11.99 -1.39 -7.03
C ARG A 53 -10.56 -1.77 -6.71
N CYS A 54 -10.25 -2.18 -5.48
CA CYS A 54 -8.90 -2.53 -5.09
C CYS A 54 -8.72 -4.04 -5.17
N ARG A 55 -7.85 -4.48 -6.08
CA ARG A 55 -7.40 -5.87 -6.17
C ARG A 55 -6.32 -6.20 -5.12
N ASN A 56 -5.87 -5.20 -4.37
CA ASN A 56 -4.80 -5.28 -3.39
C ASN A 56 -5.37 -5.16 -1.97
N THR A 57 -4.62 -5.68 -0.99
CA THR A 57 -4.95 -5.67 0.46
C THR A 57 -5.14 -4.25 1.01
N ILE A 58 -4.36 -3.30 0.50
CA ILE A 58 -4.35 -1.89 0.91
C ILE A 58 -3.98 -1.01 -0.28
N ASP A 59 -4.65 0.12 -0.43
CA ASP A 59 -4.32 1.15 -1.42
C ASP A 59 -3.64 2.32 -0.71
N LEU A 60 -2.36 2.52 -1.02
CA LEU A 60 -1.55 3.57 -0.41
C LEU A 60 -1.69 4.86 -1.21
N SER A 61 -1.78 5.99 -0.50
CA SER A 61 -1.62 7.31 -1.11
C SER A 61 -0.28 7.39 -1.85
N ARG A 62 -0.21 8.19 -2.93
CA ARG A 62 1.04 8.40 -3.71
C ARG A 62 2.24 8.77 -2.84
N GLU A 63 2.04 9.59 -1.81
CA GLU A 63 3.08 9.98 -0.86
C GLU A 63 3.57 8.80 -0.02
N ALA A 64 2.65 7.95 0.45
CA ALA A 64 3.00 6.75 1.22
C ALA A 64 3.75 5.73 0.36
N PHE A 65 3.28 5.53 -0.87
CA PHE A 65 3.97 4.69 -1.83
C PHE A 65 5.38 5.21 -2.12
N ALA A 66 5.54 6.51 -2.42
CA ALA A 66 6.85 7.12 -2.73
C ALA A 66 7.87 7.02 -1.57
N THR A 67 7.37 6.89 -0.34
CA THR A 67 8.18 6.72 0.87
C THR A 67 8.81 5.33 0.95
N ILE A 68 8.10 4.27 0.51
CA ILE A 68 8.59 2.89 0.64
C ILE A 68 8.99 2.26 -0.69
N ALA A 69 8.63 2.89 -1.82
CA ALA A 69 8.86 2.39 -3.15
C ALA A 69 9.13 3.53 -4.12
N VAL A 70 9.96 3.25 -5.12
CA VAL A 70 10.26 4.15 -6.23
C VAL A 70 9.87 3.47 -7.53
N LEU A 71 9.29 4.27 -8.43
CA LEU A 71 8.99 3.88 -9.80
C LEU A 71 10.24 4.14 -10.62
N ASP A 72 10.73 3.12 -11.33
CA ASP A 72 11.80 3.35 -12.31
C ASP A 72 11.25 4.24 -13.43
N GLU A 73 11.99 5.31 -13.75
CA GLU A 73 11.56 6.58 -14.37
C GLU A 73 11.05 6.49 -15.84
N GLY A 74 10.63 5.30 -16.29
CA GLY A 74 10.20 5.03 -17.66
C GLY A 74 8.81 4.39 -17.83
N LYS A 75 8.09 4.04 -16.75
CA LYS A 75 6.73 3.48 -16.87
C LYS A 75 5.64 4.49 -16.56
N ILE A 76 4.84 4.75 -17.58
CA ILE A 76 3.55 5.45 -17.53
C ILE A 76 2.71 4.83 -16.41
N LEU A 77 2.11 5.68 -15.57
CA LEU A 77 1.32 5.39 -14.37
C LEU A 77 0.21 4.34 -14.62
N GLY A 78 0.58 3.05 -14.64
CA GLY A 78 -0.33 1.91 -14.62
C GLY A 78 -0.62 1.47 -13.19
N GLU A 79 -1.48 0.46 -13.04
CA GLU A 79 -1.75 -0.22 -11.76
C GLU A 79 -0.46 -0.90 -11.27
N GLN A 80 0.29 -0.25 -10.38
CA GLN A 80 1.57 -0.76 -9.86
C GLN A 80 1.29 -1.63 -8.64
N LYS A 81 1.61 -2.92 -8.75
CA LYS A 81 1.45 -3.88 -7.65
C LYS A 81 2.76 -3.97 -6.87
N ILE A 82 2.67 -3.78 -5.57
CA ILE A 82 3.72 -4.13 -4.62
C ILE A 82 3.17 -5.09 -3.58
N SER A 83 4.00 -6.02 -3.14
CA SER A 83 3.74 -6.80 -1.95
C SER A 83 4.12 -5.96 -0.75
N VAL A 84 3.24 -5.85 0.23
CA VAL A 84 3.53 -5.13 1.47
C VAL A 84 3.26 -6.02 2.68
N SER A 85 4.11 -5.90 3.69
CA SER A 85 3.81 -6.42 5.02
C SER A 85 3.15 -5.32 5.83
N ILE A 86 2.01 -5.65 6.42
CA ILE A 86 1.28 -4.78 7.35
C ILE A 86 1.59 -5.29 8.75
N GLU A 87 2.18 -4.43 9.57
CA GLU A 87 2.39 -4.66 11.00
C GLU A 87 1.36 -3.81 11.77
N GLU A 88 0.63 -4.45 12.69
CA GLU A 88 -0.37 -3.82 13.59
C GLU A 88 0.28 -3.28 14.87
#